data_AF-A0AAN4YNX1-F1
#
_entry.id   AF-A0AAN4YNX1-F1
#
_cell.length_a   1.000
_cell.length_b   1.000
_cell.length_c   1.000
_cell.angle_alpha   90.00
_cell.angle_beta   90.00
_cell.angle_gamma   90.00
#
_symmetry.space_group_name_H-M   'P 1'
#
loop_
_entity.id
_entity.type
_entity.pdbx_description
1 polymer ?
#
loop_
_entity_poly.entity_id
_entity_poly.type
_entity_poly.pdbx_seq_one_letter_code
_entity_poly.pdbx_strand_id
1 'polypeptide(L)'
;MLFPSAKTAHICRSFILSKSSADDSHSVRVVDFVPSPRTKAESANVTSFLSSVIYPKELGSIAKQVWQHTGNGVSSRRGEFCHSALRDGFLVEKQSTMTETVAQRICKGPRRYQGKDTVNGSFRAGGIHPSPTDSPMVTDGVRDGREHIQFIEERFGRNLNTSLADQAKRAVRRRIAGVLKADVELIEALKKTSGEGRVAGLTESDVFLFPTGMSSIFNSHQMLLAARGAMKSICFGFPYIDTLKTLEKWGPGCLFYGNGSSEDIDDLEARLDSGGKFLAVFTEFPGNPLLKSPDLKRIRSLSDKYDFAVVVDETVGNFLNINVLPYADIVVSSLTKIFSGDSNVMGGSAVLNPHGRYYSSLKDTFARDYEDNLWAEDAIFLERNSRDFVSRIEKINSTTEEITEMLKGSSLGMCSSIFPVLIACV
;
A
#
# COMPACT_ATOMS: atom_id res chain seq x y z
N MET A 1 9.27 9.04 -13.86
CA MET A 1 8.20 8.53 -12.95
C MET A 1 8.84 7.90 -11.74
N LEU A 2 8.30 8.15 -10.54
CA LEU A 2 8.89 7.70 -9.27
C LEU A 2 8.22 6.43 -8.75
N PHE A 3 9.00 5.60 -8.07
CA PHE A 3 8.60 4.30 -7.55
C PHE A 3 9.20 4.03 -6.17
N PRO A 4 8.50 3.23 -5.34
CA PRO A 4 8.92 2.95 -3.97
C PRO A 4 10.13 1.98 -3.87
N SER A 5 10.42 1.24 -4.94
CA SER A 5 11.51 0.26 -4.98
C SER A 5 12.10 0.09 -6.38
N ALA A 6 13.30 -0.49 -6.45
CA ALA A 6 13.91 -0.83 -7.74
C ALA A 6 13.06 -1.86 -8.49
N LYS A 7 12.49 -2.85 -7.80
CA LYS A 7 11.61 -3.88 -8.40
C LYS A 7 10.41 -3.26 -9.10
N THR A 8 9.71 -2.36 -8.43
CA THR A 8 8.53 -1.66 -9.01
C THR A 8 8.93 -0.74 -10.18
N ALA A 9 10.07 -0.06 -10.09
CA ALA A 9 10.62 0.71 -11.22
C ALA A 9 10.96 -0.17 -12.44
N HIS A 10 11.52 -1.36 -12.23
CA HIS A 10 11.86 -2.29 -13.31
C HIS A 10 10.62 -2.89 -13.98
N ILE A 11 9.51 -3.08 -13.24
CA ILE A 11 8.21 -3.44 -13.83
C ILE A 11 7.76 -2.34 -14.80
N CYS A 12 7.87 -1.08 -14.41
CA CYS A 12 7.53 0.05 -15.28
C CYS A 12 8.43 0.11 -16.52
N ARG A 13 9.76 0.02 -16.34
CA ARG A 13 10.70 -0.01 -17.46
C ARG A 13 10.38 -1.14 -18.43
N SER A 14 10.18 -2.36 -17.93
CA SER A 14 9.88 -3.53 -18.77
C SER A 14 8.57 -3.34 -19.53
N PHE A 15 7.56 -2.75 -18.88
CA PHE A 15 6.29 -2.46 -19.53
C PHE A 15 6.45 -1.42 -20.66
N ILE A 16 7.19 -0.33 -20.42
CA ILE A 16 7.47 0.68 -21.46
C ILE A 16 8.17 0.01 -22.64
N LEU A 17 9.26 -0.72 -22.38
CA LEU A 17 10.03 -1.40 -23.43
C LEU A 17 9.19 -2.41 -24.23
N SER A 18 8.23 -3.10 -23.59
CA SER A 18 7.33 -4.02 -24.28
C SER A 18 6.35 -3.35 -25.25
N LYS A 19 6.21 -2.03 -25.18
CA LYS A 19 5.29 -1.20 -25.96
C LYS A 19 5.99 -0.13 -26.82
N SER A 20 7.32 -0.11 -26.80
CA SER A 20 8.15 0.88 -27.50
C SER A 20 8.94 0.23 -28.64
N SER A 21 9.50 1.06 -29.53
CA SER A 21 10.39 0.59 -30.58
C SER A 21 11.77 0.20 -30.00
N ALA A 22 12.56 -0.56 -30.76
CA ALA A 22 13.90 -0.97 -30.32
C ALA A 22 14.83 0.24 -30.09
N ASP A 23 14.66 1.31 -30.88
CA ASP A 23 15.45 2.53 -30.80
C ASP A 23 15.23 3.31 -29.50
N ASP A 24 14.03 3.23 -28.92
CA ASP A 24 13.68 3.87 -27.66
C ASP A 24 14.37 3.20 -26.45
N SER A 25 14.88 1.97 -26.60
CA SER A 25 15.35 1.14 -25.48
C SER A 25 16.49 1.78 -24.69
N HIS A 26 17.41 2.46 -25.38
CA HIS A 26 18.55 3.15 -24.75
C HIS A 26 18.14 4.41 -23.98
N SER A 27 16.96 4.97 -24.28
CA SER A 27 16.45 6.19 -23.64
C SER A 27 15.71 5.93 -22.32
N VAL A 28 15.33 4.68 -22.04
CA VAL A 28 14.59 4.29 -20.84
C VAL A 28 15.52 3.70 -19.79
N ARG A 29 15.80 4.46 -18.73
CA ARG A 29 16.74 4.07 -17.65
C ARG A 29 16.10 4.14 -16.27
N VAL A 30 16.54 3.25 -15.38
CA VAL A 30 16.21 3.30 -13.95
C VAL A 30 17.35 3.98 -13.22
N VAL A 31 17.02 4.91 -12.33
CA VAL A 31 17.95 5.59 -11.42
C VAL A 31 17.49 5.33 -9.99
N ASP A 32 18.39 4.83 -9.16
CA ASP A 32 18.11 4.55 -7.75
C ASP A 32 18.73 5.63 -6.87
N PHE A 33 17.96 6.09 -5.89
CA PHE A 33 18.36 7.03 -4.86
C PHE A 33 18.40 6.33 -3.51
N VAL A 34 19.50 6.52 -2.79
CA VAL A 34 19.78 5.89 -1.50
C VAL A 34 20.15 6.97 -0.47
N PRO A 35 19.94 6.71 0.84
CA PRO A 35 20.41 7.61 1.87
C PRO A 35 21.93 7.82 1.79
N SER A 36 22.37 9.08 1.89
CA SER A 36 23.77 9.47 1.84
C SER A 36 24.56 8.78 2.96
N PRO A 37 25.79 8.30 2.69
CA PRO A 37 26.64 7.67 3.70
C PRO A 37 26.90 8.55 4.92
N ARG A 38 26.88 9.89 4.76
CA ARG A 38 27.13 10.86 5.83
C ARG A 38 26.00 10.91 6.86
N THR A 39 24.76 10.66 6.44
CA THR A 39 23.54 10.71 7.28
C THR A 39 23.10 9.35 7.79
N LYS A 40 23.64 8.24 7.27
CA LYS A 40 23.39 6.88 7.82
C LYS A 40 23.77 6.74 9.30
N ALA A 41 24.67 7.58 9.82
CA ALA A 41 25.08 7.58 11.21
C ALA A 41 24.03 8.22 12.17
N GLU A 42 23.10 9.04 11.67
CA GLU A 42 22.20 9.85 12.49
C GLU A 42 20.73 9.39 12.44
N SER A 43 20.35 8.55 11.47
CA SER A 43 18.96 8.08 11.32
C SER A 43 18.90 6.63 10.86
N ALA A 44 19.14 5.70 11.79
CA ALA A 44 19.10 4.26 11.53
C ALA A 44 17.71 3.71 11.12
N ASN A 45 16.65 4.48 11.34
CA ASN A 45 15.27 3.98 11.28
C ASN A 45 14.51 4.32 9.97
N VAL A 46 15.12 5.03 9.02
CA VAL A 46 14.48 5.39 7.75
C VAL A 46 15.28 4.87 6.56
N THR A 47 15.02 3.62 6.18
CA THR A 47 15.48 3.07 4.90
C THR A 47 14.56 3.53 3.77
N SER A 48 14.55 4.84 3.48
CA SER A 48 13.80 5.34 2.33
C SER A 48 14.62 5.09 1.08
N PHE A 49 14.17 4.14 0.26
CA PHE A 49 14.66 3.95 -1.10
C PHE A 49 13.71 4.67 -2.05
N LEU A 50 14.24 5.28 -3.10
CA LEU A 50 13.43 5.86 -4.17
C LEU A 50 14.05 5.45 -5.49
N SER A 51 13.22 4.94 -6.40
CA SER A 51 13.66 4.63 -7.75
C SER A 51 12.89 5.50 -8.74
N SER A 52 13.56 5.94 -9.80
CA SER A 52 12.98 6.73 -10.87
C SER A 52 13.18 6.02 -12.20
N VAL A 53 12.13 5.97 -13.01
CA VAL A 53 12.22 5.60 -14.42
C VAL A 53 12.24 6.88 -15.24
N ILE A 54 13.34 7.11 -15.94
CA ILE A 54 13.55 8.22 -16.87
C ILE A 54 13.27 7.70 -18.28
N TYR A 55 12.45 8.43 -19.04
CA TYR A 55 12.00 8.06 -20.38
C TYR A 55 11.63 9.32 -21.20
N PRO A 56 11.63 9.25 -22.55
CA PRO A 56 11.18 10.33 -23.42
C PRO A 56 9.71 10.72 -23.16
N LYS A 57 9.39 12.01 -23.29
CA LYS A 57 8.07 12.57 -22.95
C LYS A 57 6.91 11.87 -23.70
N GLU A 58 7.18 11.42 -24.92
CA GLU A 58 6.27 10.74 -25.83
C GLU A 58 5.76 9.42 -25.25
N LEU A 59 6.57 8.75 -24.42
CA LEU A 59 6.21 7.51 -23.73
C LEU A 59 5.40 7.75 -22.45
N GLY A 60 5.06 9.00 -22.13
CA GLY A 60 4.36 9.37 -20.90
C GLY A 60 3.00 8.72 -20.75
N SER A 61 2.25 8.54 -21.85
CA SER A 61 0.94 7.85 -21.83
C SER A 61 1.08 6.36 -21.51
N ILE A 62 2.16 5.71 -21.94
CA ILE A 62 2.48 4.31 -21.65
C ILE A 62 2.92 4.17 -20.20
N ALA A 63 3.85 5.01 -19.74
CA ALA A 63 4.32 5.00 -18.36
C ALA A 63 3.16 5.24 -17.35
N LYS A 64 2.25 6.17 -17.65
CA LYS A 64 1.06 6.45 -16.84
C LYS A 64 0.21 5.21 -16.57
N GLN A 65 0.09 4.31 -17.55
CA GLN A 65 -0.68 3.07 -17.40
C GLN A 65 -0.12 2.17 -16.31
N VAL A 66 1.19 2.19 -16.06
CA VAL A 66 1.79 1.38 -15.01
C VAL A 66 1.31 1.88 -13.65
N TRP A 67 1.39 3.18 -13.39
CA TRP A 67 0.90 3.76 -12.14
C TRP A 67 -0.60 3.54 -11.96
N GLN A 68 -1.39 3.82 -13.01
CA GLN A 68 -2.85 3.69 -12.98
C GLN A 68 -3.29 2.25 -12.65
N HIS A 69 -2.82 1.26 -13.40
CA HIS A 69 -3.35 -0.10 -13.27
C HIS A 69 -2.67 -0.89 -12.14
N THR A 70 -1.37 -0.70 -11.90
CA THR A 70 -0.67 -1.48 -10.86
C THR A 70 -0.82 -0.87 -9.46
N GLY A 71 -1.12 0.44 -9.36
CA GLY A 71 -1.15 1.14 -8.08
C GLY A 71 0.20 1.22 -7.34
N ASN A 72 1.31 0.80 -7.95
CA ASN A 72 2.65 0.72 -7.35
C ASN A 72 3.43 2.04 -7.36
N GLY A 73 2.75 3.17 -7.13
CA GLY A 73 3.38 4.49 -7.12
C GLY A 73 3.95 4.91 -5.77
N VAL A 74 4.40 6.16 -5.74
CA VAL A 74 4.75 6.89 -4.51
C VAL A 74 3.50 7.66 -4.07
N SER A 75 3.13 7.57 -2.78
CA SER A 75 2.03 8.37 -2.21
C SER A 75 2.42 9.85 -2.13
N SER A 76 1.44 10.75 -1.99
CA SER A 76 1.72 12.19 -1.85
C SER A 76 2.60 12.50 -0.63
N ARG A 77 2.35 11.84 0.51
CA ARG A 77 3.18 11.99 1.72
C ARG A 77 4.63 11.57 1.48
N ARG A 78 4.81 10.38 0.90
CA ARG A 78 6.15 9.90 0.54
C ARG A 78 6.81 10.78 -0.53
N GLY A 79 6.04 11.33 -1.45
CA GLY A 79 6.50 12.28 -2.46
C GLY A 79 7.08 13.55 -1.84
N GLU A 80 6.38 14.14 -0.86
CA GLU A 80 6.85 15.33 -0.13
C GLU A 80 8.14 15.04 0.65
N PHE A 81 8.21 13.90 1.34
CA PHE A 81 9.43 13.43 2.00
C PHE A 81 10.59 13.30 0.99
N CYS A 82 10.36 12.58 -0.12
CA CYS A 82 11.38 12.34 -1.13
C CYS A 82 11.87 13.64 -1.77
N HIS A 83 10.97 14.60 -2.01
CA HIS A 83 11.32 15.90 -2.56
C HIS A 83 12.26 16.69 -1.62
N SER A 84 11.90 16.79 -0.34
CA SER A 84 12.75 17.43 0.67
C SER A 84 14.08 16.69 0.84
N ALA A 85 14.04 15.36 0.91
CA ALA A 85 15.23 14.54 1.07
C ALA A 85 16.22 14.64 -0.11
N LEU A 86 15.74 14.80 -1.34
CA LEU A 86 16.58 15.04 -2.51
C LEU A 86 17.19 16.45 -2.46
N ARG A 87 16.38 17.47 -2.12
CA ARG A 87 16.83 18.87 -2.03
C ARG A 87 17.91 19.05 -0.95
N ASP A 88 17.72 18.41 0.19
CA ASP A 88 18.57 18.56 1.37
C ASP A 88 19.79 17.60 1.33
N GLY A 89 19.94 16.82 0.24
CA GLY A 89 21.07 15.91 0.02
C GLY A 89 21.04 14.63 0.88
N PHE A 90 19.91 14.34 1.54
CA PHE A 90 19.71 13.08 2.25
C PHE A 90 19.60 11.89 1.30
N LEU A 91 18.81 12.00 0.23
CA LEU A 91 18.76 11.02 -0.85
C LEU A 91 19.72 11.43 -1.97
N VAL A 92 20.65 10.54 -2.32
CA VAL A 92 21.62 10.75 -3.40
C VAL A 92 21.58 9.58 -4.38
N GLU A 93 21.97 9.84 -5.62
CA GLU A 93 22.04 8.78 -6.64
C GLU A 93 23.03 7.69 -6.21
N LYS A 94 22.63 6.42 -6.36
CA LYS A 94 23.46 5.29 -5.93
C LYS A 94 24.85 5.29 -6.61
N GLN A 95 24.96 5.76 -7.85
CA GLN A 95 26.24 5.82 -8.57
C GLN A 95 27.21 6.86 -7.99
N SER A 96 26.75 8.01 -7.50
CA SER A 96 27.63 9.03 -6.94
C SER A 96 28.28 8.61 -5.62
N THR A 97 27.64 7.72 -4.84
CA THR A 97 28.23 7.17 -3.61
C THR A 97 29.42 6.24 -3.85
N MET A 98 29.49 5.54 -4.99
CA MET A 98 30.65 4.70 -5.32
C MET A 98 31.88 5.56 -5.68
N THR A 99 31.66 6.67 -6.39
CA THR A 99 32.74 7.58 -6.81
C THR A 99 33.34 8.34 -5.61
N GLU A 100 32.52 8.76 -4.63
CA GLU A 100 33.01 9.39 -3.39
C GLU A 100 33.84 8.43 -2.52
N THR A 101 33.46 7.15 -2.46
CA THR A 101 34.19 6.14 -1.67
C THR A 101 35.57 5.85 -2.27
N VAL A 102 35.72 5.95 -3.60
CA VAL A 102 37.00 5.81 -4.31
C VAL A 102 37.85 7.07 -4.15
N ALA A 103 37.25 8.27 -4.22
CA ALA A 103 37.96 9.53 -4.02
C ALA A 103 38.53 9.69 -2.60
N GLN A 104 37.90 9.09 -1.57
CA GLN A 104 38.43 9.09 -0.20
C GLN A 104 39.60 8.12 0.05
N ARG A 105 39.95 7.25 -0.91
CA ARG A 105 41.05 6.27 -0.76
C ARG A 105 42.39 6.70 -1.37
N ILE A 106 42.51 7.92 -1.91
CA ILE A 106 43.75 8.38 -2.52
C ILE A 106 44.46 9.38 -1.59
N CYS A 107 45.71 9.04 -1.25
CA CYS A 107 46.74 9.82 -0.55
C CYS A 107 46.68 9.86 1.00
N LYS A 108 47.20 8.81 1.64
CA LYS A 108 48.06 8.99 2.83
C LYS A 108 49.45 8.44 2.53
N GLY A 109 50.37 9.35 2.19
CA GLY A 109 51.80 9.06 2.07
C GLY A 109 52.43 8.68 3.42
N PRO A 110 53.69 8.21 3.44
CA PRO A 110 54.29 7.58 4.60
C PRO A 110 54.46 8.55 5.78
N ARG A 111 53.92 8.18 6.95
CA ARG A 111 54.11 8.91 8.22
C ARG A 111 55.55 8.75 8.72
N ARG A 112 56.39 9.75 8.53
CA ARG A 112 57.63 9.94 9.31
C ARG A 112 57.90 11.44 9.47
N TYR A 113 58.14 11.86 10.72
CA TYR A 113 58.36 13.23 11.22
C TYR A 113 57.11 14.12 11.39
N GLN A 114 56.59 14.14 12.61
CA GLN A 114 56.20 15.41 13.27
C GLN A 114 56.70 15.35 14.71
N GLY A 115 57.75 16.14 14.96
CA GLY A 115 58.29 16.41 16.29
C GLY A 115 57.45 17.45 17.02
N LYS A 116 57.51 17.38 18.35
CA LYS A 116 57.10 18.41 19.30
C LYS A 116 57.79 19.74 18.97
N ASP A 117 57.09 20.85 19.16
CA ASP A 117 57.65 22.02 19.86
C ASP A 117 56.54 23.01 20.29
N THR A 118 56.60 23.36 21.58
CA THR A 118 55.91 24.42 22.33
C THR A 118 56.61 25.77 22.14
N VAL A 119 55.90 26.91 22.21
CA VAL A 119 56.28 28.14 22.97
C VAL A 119 55.07 29.10 23.17
N ASN A 120 55.09 29.73 24.34
CA ASN A 120 54.12 30.60 25.05
C ASN A 120 53.89 32.02 24.50
N GLY A 121 52.81 32.65 25.00
CA GLY A 121 52.67 34.11 25.17
C GLY A 121 51.49 34.52 26.08
N SER A 122 51.79 34.93 27.32
CA SER A 122 50.89 35.41 28.41
C SER A 122 50.42 36.88 28.20
N PHE A 123 49.33 37.44 28.76
CA PHE A 123 49.04 37.79 30.17
C PHE A 123 47.61 38.40 30.36
N ARG A 124 46.97 38.09 31.52
CA ARG A 124 46.16 38.86 32.54
C ARG A 124 45.30 40.10 32.13
N ALA A 125 44.24 40.56 32.84
CA ALA A 125 43.27 40.12 33.86
C ALA A 125 42.39 41.36 34.24
N GLY A 126 41.11 41.20 34.60
CA GLY A 126 40.40 42.08 35.57
C GLY A 126 39.08 42.76 35.16
N GLY A 127 38.05 42.64 36.01
CA GLY A 127 36.95 43.63 36.15
C GLY A 127 35.52 43.07 36.24
N ILE A 128 34.83 43.28 37.37
CA ILE A 128 33.43 42.87 37.68
C ILE A 128 32.53 44.13 37.80
N HIS A 129 31.22 43.98 37.56
CA HIS A 129 30.02 44.71 38.07
C HIS A 129 29.17 45.60 37.11
N PRO A 130 27.84 45.81 37.36
CA PRO A 130 26.76 45.41 36.45
C PRO A 130 25.78 46.53 35.96
N SER A 131 25.00 46.21 34.90
CA SER A 131 23.62 46.65 34.48
C SER A 131 23.18 48.14 34.60
N PRO A 132 22.40 48.68 33.63
CA PRO A 132 20.93 48.48 33.67
C PRO A 132 20.19 48.36 32.32
N THR A 133 18.94 47.96 32.50
CA THR A 133 17.77 47.82 31.62
C THR A 133 17.52 48.89 30.56
N ASP A 134 17.06 48.46 29.38
CA ASP A 134 16.02 49.16 28.62
C ASP A 134 15.16 48.16 27.83
N SER A 135 13.85 48.28 27.99
CA SER A 135 12.78 47.79 27.09
C SER A 135 11.98 49.05 26.73
N PRO A 136 11.45 49.19 25.49
CA PRO A 136 10.14 48.57 25.25
C PRO A 136 9.81 48.21 23.77
N MET A 137 8.63 47.60 23.65
CA MET A 137 7.69 47.54 22.51
C MET A 137 7.60 46.22 21.75
N VAL A 138 6.69 45.40 22.28
CA VAL A 138 6.04 44.25 21.65
C VAL A 138 5.10 44.77 20.55
N THR A 139 5.36 44.37 19.30
CA THR A 139 4.32 44.32 18.26
C THR A 139 3.64 42.96 18.34
N ASP A 140 2.41 43.01 18.84
CA ASP A 140 1.47 41.90 18.93
C ASP A 140 0.95 41.58 17.52
N GLY A 141 1.06 40.33 17.07
CA GLY A 141 0.55 39.92 15.75
C GLY A 141 1.24 38.75 15.04
N VAL A 142 2.37 38.22 15.53
CA VAL A 142 3.10 37.12 14.84
C VAL A 142 3.39 35.91 15.76
N ARG A 143 2.75 35.84 16.93
CA ARG A 143 2.85 34.71 17.87
C ARG A 143 1.73 33.68 17.71
N ASP A 144 0.51 34.13 17.42
CA ASP A 144 -0.67 33.25 17.35
C ASP A 144 -0.57 32.22 16.21
N GLY A 145 -0.04 32.60 15.04
CA GLY A 145 0.14 31.67 13.92
C GLY A 145 1.18 30.58 14.15
N ARG A 146 2.22 30.82 14.98
CA ARG A 146 3.26 29.82 15.28
C ARG A 146 2.82 28.83 16.34
N GLU A 147 2.06 29.27 17.33
CA GLU A 147 1.46 28.38 18.33
C GLU A 147 0.31 27.58 17.73
N HIS A 148 -0.46 28.14 16.79
CA HIS A 148 -1.47 27.38 16.05
C HIS A 148 -0.84 26.39 15.06
N ILE A 149 0.27 26.74 14.39
CA ILE A 149 1.04 25.80 13.56
C ILE A 149 1.69 24.72 14.45
N GLN A 150 2.22 25.06 15.63
CA GLN A 150 2.82 24.10 16.55
C GLN A 150 1.78 23.18 17.21
N PHE A 151 0.59 23.71 17.54
CA PHE A 151 -0.55 22.94 18.05
C PHE A 151 -1.18 22.06 16.96
N ILE A 152 -1.20 22.53 15.71
CA ILE A 152 -1.51 21.70 14.54
C ILE A 152 -0.37 20.67 14.34
N GLU A 153 0.91 21.01 14.47
CA GLU A 153 2.03 20.10 14.28
C GLU A 153 2.09 18.98 15.34
N GLU A 154 1.75 19.28 16.60
CA GLU A 154 1.66 18.30 17.69
C GLU A 154 0.41 17.40 17.56
N ARG A 155 -0.69 17.91 17.00
CA ARG A 155 -1.95 17.16 16.79
C ARG A 155 -2.04 16.47 15.42
N PHE A 156 -1.22 16.90 14.45
CA PHE A 156 -1.12 16.43 13.05
C PHE A 156 0.27 15.86 12.68
N GLY A 157 0.97 15.23 13.63
CA GLY A 157 1.75 14.03 13.32
C GLY A 157 3.08 14.17 12.58
N ARG A 158 3.76 15.32 12.64
CA ARG A 158 5.10 15.46 12.01
C ARG A 158 6.29 14.99 12.85
N ASN A 159 6.07 14.65 14.13
CA ASN A 159 7.06 13.96 14.98
C ASN A 159 6.61 12.52 15.32
N LEU A 160 5.91 11.86 14.40
CA LEU A 160 5.66 10.44 14.54
C LEU A 160 6.97 9.68 14.29
N ASN A 161 7.59 9.24 15.38
CA ASN A 161 8.78 8.41 15.32
C ASN A 161 8.51 7.23 14.37
N THR A 162 9.27 7.13 13.28
CA THR A 162 9.13 6.03 12.30
C THR A 162 9.32 4.66 12.94
N SER A 163 9.84 4.59 14.18
CA SER A 163 9.81 3.41 15.03
C SER A 163 8.39 2.85 15.28
N LEU A 164 7.35 3.67 15.18
CA LEU A 164 5.95 3.25 15.34
C LEU A 164 5.36 2.66 14.05
N ALA A 165 6.00 2.82 12.89
CA ALA A 165 5.46 2.35 11.63
C ALA A 165 5.26 0.83 11.62
N ASP A 166 6.25 0.07 12.10
CA ASP A 166 6.14 -1.39 12.19
C ASP A 166 5.03 -1.83 13.15
N GLN A 167 4.88 -1.10 14.26
CA GLN A 167 3.81 -1.33 15.23
C GLN A 167 2.44 -1.02 14.63
N ALA A 168 2.33 0.09 13.89
CA ALA A 168 1.11 0.49 13.20
C ALA A 168 0.71 -0.55 12.13
N LYS A 169 1.66 -0.98 11.30
CA LYS A 169 1.44 -2.07 10.32
C LYS A 169 0.99 -3.36 10.98
N ARG A 170 1.60 -3.74 12.12
CA ARG A 170 1.17 -4.92 12.89
C ARG A 170 -0.25 -4.77 13.44
N ALA A 171 -0.60 -3.61 13.99
CA ALA A 171 -1.95 -3.34 14.48
C ALA A 171 -3.00 -3.41 13.36
N VAL A 172 -2.71 -2.82 12.19
CA VAL A 172 -3.57 -2.92 10.99
C VAL A 172 -3.76 -4.38 10.57
N ARG A 173 -2.67 -5.17 10.48
CA ARG A 173 -2.76 -6.60 10.15
C ARG A 173 -3.59 -7.39 11.16
N ARG A 174 -3.45 -7.10 12.46
CA ARG A 174 -4.25 -7.72 13.52
C ARG A 174 -5.73 -7.38 13.42
N ARG A 175 -6.10 -6.13 13.09
CA ARG A 175 -7.51 -5.75 12.85
C ARG A 175 -8.09 -6.53 11.68
N ILE A 176 -7.38 -6.60 10.56
CA ILE A 176 -7.81 -7.34 9.36
C ILE A 176 -7.93 -8.85 9.62
N ALA A 177 -6.99 -9.42 10.38
CA ALA A 177 -7.05 -10.83 10.80
C ALA A 177 -8.20 -11.10 11.80
N GLY A 178 -8.87 -10.07 12.33
CA GLY A 178 -9.95 -10.19 13.32
C GLY A 178 -9.46 -10.46 14.75
N VAL A 179 -8.17 -10.25 15.02
CA VAL A 179 -7.56 -10.40 16.35
C VAL A 179 -7.83 -9.16 17.23
N LEU A 180 -8.08 -8.01 16.62
CA LEU A 180 -8.47 -6.77 17.29
C LEU A 180 -9.90 -6.40 16.89
N LYS A 181 -10.86 -6.74 17.76
CA LYS A 181 -12.30 -6.55 17.54
C LYS A 181 -12.91 -5.35 18.27
N ALA A 182 -12.11 -4.54 18.96
CA ALA A 182 -12.59 -3.43 19.77
C ALA A 182 -11.87 -2.14 19.40
N ASP A 183 -12.53 -1.01 19.62
CA ASP A 183 -11.97 0.33 19.49
C ASP A 183 -10.86 0.50 20.54
N VAL A 184 -9.63 0.17 20.16
CA VAL A 184 -8.48 0.18 21.07
C VAL A 184 -7.34 1.00 20.50
N GLU A 185 -6.69 1.73 21.40
CA GLU A 185 -5.48 2.50 21.13
C GLU A 185 -4.30 1.58 20.81
N LEU A 186 -3.30 2.11 20.10
CA LEU A 186 -2.16 1.33 19.60
C LEU A 186 -1.44 0.53 20.68
N ILE A 187 -1.22 1.11 21.87
CA ILE A 187 -0.52 0.45 22.98
C ILE A 187 -1.32 -0.78 23.47
N GLU A 188 -2.64 -0.67 23.53
CA GLU A 188 -3.53 -1.75 23.95
C GLU A 188 -3.65 -2.83 22.88
N ALA A 189 -3.71 -2.42 21.61
CA ALA A 189 -3.68 -3.31 20.45
C ALA A 189 -2.43 -4.20 20.42
N LEU A 190 -1.29 -3.67 20.85
CA LEU A 190 -0.03 -4.41 20.92
C LEU A 190 0.04 -5.37 22.11
N LYS A 191 -0.57 -5.01 23.25
CA LYS A 191 -0.59 -5.80 24.50
C LYS A 191 -1.52 -7.01 24.44
N LYS A 192 -2.58 -6.99 23.63
CA LYS A 192 -3.46 -8.16 23.43
C LYS A 192 -2.64 -9.30 22.80
N THR A 193 -2.49 -10.40 23.54
CA THR A 193 -2.00 -11.68 23.02
C THR A 193 -2.97 -12.21 21.96
N SER A 194 -2.41 -12.81 20.91
CA SER A 194 -3.13 -13.40 19.78
C SER A 194 -4.33 -14.25 20.23
N GLY A 195 -5.54 -13.72 20.03
CA GLY A 195 -6.79 -14.47 20.10
C GLY A 195 -7.10 -15.16 18.77
N GLU A 196 -8.15 -15.99 18.74
CA GLU A 196 -8.64 -16.55 17.49
C GLU A 196 -9.06 -15.42 16.53
N GLY A 197 -8.52 -15.46 15.32
CA GLY A 197 -8.86 -14.51 14.26
C GLY A 197 -10.32 -14.63 13.81
N ARG A 198 -10.72 -13.85 12.79
CA ARG A 198 -12.06 -13.94 12.20
C ARG A 198 -12.36 -15.32 11.59
N VAL A 199 -11.32 -16.07 11.26
CA VAL A 199 -11.37 -17.46 10.81
C VAL A 199 -10.32 -18.26 11.59
N ALA A 200 -10.65 -19.50 11.95
CA ALA A 200 -9.72 -20.39 12.67
C ALA A 200 -8.39 -20.51 11.90
N GLY A 201 -7.25 -20.39 12.59
CA GLY A 201 -5.92 -20.46 11.98
C GLY A 201 -5.46 -19.22 11.20
N LEU A 202 -6.32 -18.21 10.99
CA LEU A 202 -5.91 -16.95 10.37
C LEU A 202 -5.15 -16.08 11.37
N THR A 203 -3.96 -15.61 10.99
CA THR A 203 -3.08 -14.79 11.83
C THR A 203 -2.65 -13.49 11.14
N GLU A 204 -2.04 -12.57 11.90
CA GLU A 204 -1.44 -11.35 11.33
C GLU A 204 -0.29 -11.62 10.33
N SER A 205 0.25 -12.84 10.30
CA SER A 205 1.27 -13.25 9.34
C SER A 205 0.69 -13.54 7.95
N ASP A 206 -0.62 -13.76 7.86
CA ASP A 206 -1.34 -14.07 6.62
C ASP A 206 -1.87 -12.83 5.91
N VAL A 207 -1.70 -11.67 6.54
CA VAL A 207 -2.12 -10.37 6.04
C VAL A 207 -0.90 -9.60 5.52
N PHE A 208 -0.95 -9.23 4.24
CA PHE A 208 0.07 -8.42 3.58
C PHE A 208 -0.51 -7.04 3.27
N LEU A 209 0.25 -5.99 3.54
CA LEU A 209 -0.18 -4.62 3.32
C LEU A 209 0.46 -4.05 2.05
N PHE A 210 -0.28 -3.21 1.34
CA PHE A 210 0.16 -2.57 0.12
C PHE A 210 -0.18 -1.06 0.13
N PRO A 211 0.50 -0.25 -0.67
CA PRO A 211 0.22 1.19 -0.77
C PRO A 211 -1.21 1.53 -1.23
N THR A 212 -1.85 0.65 -2.00
CA THR A 212 -3.19 0.86 -2.57
C THR A 212 -3.94 -0.47 -2.75
N GLY A 213 -5.26 -0.41 -2.91
CA GLY A 213 -6.08 -1.57 -3.32
C GLY A 213 -5.61 -2.19 -4.64
N MET A 214 -5.34 -1.36 -5.66
CA MET A 214 -4.80 -1.84 -6.95
C MET A 214 -3.44 -2.52 -6.82
N SER A 215 -2.57 -2.03 -5.93
CA SER A 215 -1.30 -2.70 -5.62
C SER A 215 -1.53 -4.08 -4.99
N SER A 216 -2.58 -4.25 -4.19
CA SER A 216 -2.95 -5.55 -3.62
C SER A 216 -3.40 -6.54 -4.69
N ILE A 217 -4.28 -6.09 -5.61
CA ILE A 217 -4.76 -6.88 -6.75
C ILE A 217 -3.59 -7.26 -7.66
N PHE A 218 -2.78 -6.29 -8.07
CA PHE A 218 -1.63 -6.50 -8.93
C PHE A 218 -0.65 -7.49 -8.32
N ASN A 219 -0.23 -7.29 -7.06
CA ASN A 219 0.73 -8.19 -6.46
C ASN A 219 0.14 -9.59 -6.23
N SER A 220 -1.14 -9.71 -5.86
CA SER A 220 -1.80 -11.03 -5.77
C SER A 220 -1.75 -11.78 -7.11
N HIS A 221 -1.99 -11.09 -8.23
CA HIS A 221 -1.83 -11.65 -9.56
C HIS A 221 -0.39 -12.07 -9.87
N GLN A 222 0.60 -11.21 -9.57
CA GLN A 222 2.01 -11.53 -9.81
C GLN A 222 2.49 -12.71 -8.94
N MET A 223 2.04 -12.80 -7.68
CA MET A 223 2.38 -13.91 -6.78
C MET A 223 1.76 -15.23 -7.26
N LEU A 224 0.53 -15.19 -7.80
CA LEU A 224 -0.09 -16.36 -8.43
C LEU A 224 0.67 -16.81 -9.67
N LEU A 225 1.05 -15.89 -10.56
CA LEU A 225 1.88 -16.20 -11.73
C LEU A 225 3.23 -16.83 -11.34
N ALA A 226 3.86 -16.33 -10.27
CA ALA A 226 5.12 -16.86 -9.76
C ALA A 226 4.94 -18.26 -9.11
N ALA A 227 3.86 -18.47 -8.37
CA ALA A 227 3.60 -19.72 -7.67
C ALA A 227 3.09 -20.85 -8.59
N ARG A 228 2.29 -20.51 -9.60
CA ARG A 228 1.56 -21.49 -10.43
C ARG A 228 1.95 -21.48 -11.91
N GLY A 229 2.81 -20.56 -12.33
CA GLY A 229 3.23 -20.40 -13.71
C GLY A 229 2.27 -19.55 -14.55
N ALA A 230 2.67 -19.33 -15.80
CA ALA A 230 1.99 -18.41 -16.70
C ALA A 230 0.75 -19.06 -17.34
N MET A 231 -0.45 -18.68 -16.86
CA MET A 231 -1.73 -19.00 -17.47
C MET A 231 -2.63 -17.77 -17.56
N LYS A 232 -3.65 -17.80 -18.43
CA LYS A 232 -4.65 -16.71 -18.50
C LYS A 232 -5.45 -16.63 -17.20
N SER A 233 -5.79 -15.42 -16.78
CA SER A 233 -6.70 -15.19 -15.66
C SER A 233 -8.13 -14.99 -16.16
N ILE A 234 -9.11 -15.10 -15.26
CA ILE A 234 -10.50 -14.77 -15.51
C ILE A 234 -10.86 -13.55 -14.66
N CYS A 235 -11.50 -12.57 -15.27
CA CYS A 235 -12.14 -11.44 -14.60
C CYS A 235 -13.65 -11.70 -14.65
N PHE A 236 -14.26 -11.96 -13.50
CA PHE A 236 -15.66 -12.33 -13.38
C PHE A 236 -16.46 -11.20 -12.74
N GLY A 237 -17.61 -10.86 -13.35
CA GLY A 237 -18.37 -9.67 -13.02
C GLY A 237 -17.72 -8.39 -13.57
N PHE A 238 -18.11 -7.26 -12.97
CA PHE A 238 -17.59 -5.94 -13.33
C PHE A 238 -16.78 -5.36 -12.16
N PRO A 239 -15.61 -5.93 -11.83
CA PRO A 239 -14.75 -5.33 -10.83
C PRO A 239 -14.20 -4.00 -11.34
N TYR A 240 -13.53 -3.25 -10.46
CA TYR A 240 -12.88 -1.99 -10.79
C TYR A 240 -12.12 -2.11 -12.12
N ILE A 241 -12.36 -1.17 -13.05
CA ILE A 241 -11.94 -1.28 -14.46
C ILE A 241 -10.44 -1.61 -14.59
N ASP A 242 -9.62 -1.09 -13.68
CA ASP A 242 -8.18 -1.28 -13.70
C ASP A 242 -7.76 -2.72 -13.31
N THR A 243 -8.63 -3.50 -12.64
CA THR A 243 -8.44 -4.95 -12.39
C THR A 243 -8.37 -5.71 -13.71
N LEU A 244 -9.36 -5.51 -14.60
CA LEU A 244 -9.34 -6.14 -15.93
C LEU A 244 -8.06 -5.76 -16.69
N LYS A 245 -7.67 -4.48 -16.65
CA LYS A 245 -6.44 -4.01 -17.32
C LYS A 245 -5.18 -4.60 -16.72
N THR A 246 -5.16 -4.89 -15.42
CA THR A 246 -4.04 -5.57 -14.77
C THR A 246 -3.86 -6.98 -15.33
N LEU A 247 -4.96 -7.75 -15.38
CA LEU A 247 -4.96 -9.13 -15.84
C LEU A 247 -4.64 -9.26 -17.35
N GLU A 248 -5.09 -8.29 -18.16
CA GLU A 248 -4.78 -8.24 -19.60
C GLU A 248 -3.30 -7.95 -19.90
N LYS A 249 -2.67 -7.08 -19.09
CA LYS A 249 -1.37 -6.48 -19.43
C LYS A 249 -0.17 -7.15 -18.78
N TRP A 250 -0.33 -7.71 -17.57
CA TRP A 250 0.78 -8.29 -16.78
C TRP A 250 0.63 -9.80 -16.60
N GLY A 251 0.43 -10.52 -17.70
CA GLY A 251 0.35 -11.98 -17.73
C GLY A 251 -0.04 -12.46 -19.14
N PRO A 252 -0.37 -13.75 -19.31
CA PRO A 252 -0.79 -14.32 -20.59
C PRO A 252 -2.15 -13.81 -21.14
N GLY A 253 -2.82 -12.92 -20.42
CA GLY A 253 -4.10 -12.31 -20.81
C GLY A 253 -5.26 -12.70 -19.90
N CYS A 254 -6.45 -12.17 -20.22
CA CYS A 254 -7.66 -12.31 -19.41
C CYS A 254 -8.84 -12.81 -20.23
N LEU A 255 -9.62 -13.74 -19.69
CA LEU A 255 -11.00 -14.00 -20.11
C LEU A 255 -11.94 -13.14 -19.27
N PHE A 256 -12.91 -12.47 -19.88
CA PHE A 256 -13.76 -11.50 -19.20
C PHE A 256 -15.24 -11.90 -19.26
N TYR A 257 -15.85 -12.08 -18.09
CA TYR A 257 -17.28 -12.33 -17.90
C TYR A 257 -17.94 -11.11 -17.24
N GLY A 258 -18.15 -10.06 -18.03
CA GLY A 258 -18.58 -8.76 -17.51
C GLY A 258 -20.00 -8.74 -16.93
N ASN A 259 -20.89 -9.65 -17.34
CA ASN A 259 -22.24 -9.70 -16.78
C ASN A 259 -22.22 -10.28 -15.37
N GLY A 260 -21.31 -11.21 -15.08
CA GLY A 260 -21.21 -11.92 -13.80
C GLY A 260 -22.48 -12.69 -13.47
N SER A 261 -23.14 -13.28 -14.47
CA SER A 261 -24.41 -14.00 -14.29
C SER A 261 -24.21 -15.51 -14.10
N SER A 262 -25.28 -16.23 -13.78
CA SER A 262 -25.22 -17.70 -13.68
C SER A 262 -24.86 -18.35 -15.02
N GLU A 263 -25.32 -17.76 -16.13
CA GLU A 263 -25.02 -18.23 -17.49
C GLU A 263 -23.53 -18.04 -17.85
N ASP A 264 -22.89 -17.01 -17.31
CA ASP A 264 -21.44 -16.83 -17.44
C ASP A 264 -20.67 -17.95 -16.71
N ILE A 265 -21.19 -18.45 -15.57
CA ILE A 265 -20.61 -19.61 -14.87
C ILE A 265 -20.82 -20.89 -15.68
N ASP A 266 -21.97 -21.04 -16.34
CA ASP A 266 -22.26 -22.20 -17.20
C ASP A 266 -21.30 -22.24 -18.40
N ASP A 267 -21.06 -21.09 -19.06
CA ASP A 267 -20.06 -20.99 -20.15
C ASP A 267 -18.64 -21.26 -19.64
N LEU A 268 -18.29 -20.77 -18.44
CA LEU A 268 -17.00 -21.07 -17.83
C LEU A 268 -16.82 -22.58 -17.60
N GLU A 269 -17.83 -23.26 -17.03
CA GLU A 269 -17.79 -24.71 -16.82
C GLU A 269 -17.62 -25.47 -18.15
N ALA A 270 -18.36 -25.09 -19.20
CA ALA A 270 -18.24 -25.71 -20.52
C ALA A 270 -16.83 -25.54 -21.13
N ARG A 271 -16.19 -24.38 -20.94
CA ARG A 271 -14.80 -24.15 -21.38
C ARG A 271 -13.80 -25.00 -20.61
N LEU A 272 -14.00 -25.13 -19.30
CA LEU A 272 -13.16 -25.93 -18.42
C LEU A 272 -13.28 -27.43 -18.79
N ASP A 273 -14.50 -27.92 -19.05
CA ASP A 273 -14.75 -29.28 -19.55
C ASP A 273 -14.09 -29.53 -20.91
N SER A 274 -13.99 -28.51 -21.75
CA SER A 274 -13.29 -28.57 -23.04
C SER A 274 -11.76 -28.52 -22.92
N GLY A 275 -11.21 -28.59 -21.70
CA GLY A 275 -9.77 -28.59 -21.44
C GLY A 275 -9.17 -27.20 -21.20
N GLY A 276 -10.00 -26.17 -21.02
CA GLY A 276 -9.56 -24.84 -20.62
C GLY A 276 -8.83 -24.86 -19.29
N LYS A 277 -7.70 -24.15 -19.21
CA LYS A 277 -6.91 -23.99 -17.98
C LYS A 277 -6.66 -22.52 -17.69
N PHE A 278 -6.86 -22.12 -16.45
CA PHE A 278 -6.74 -20.74 -16.02
C PHE A 278 -5.92 -20.63 -14.74
N LEU A 279 -5.26 -19.48 -14.59
CA LEU A 279 -4.49 -19.15 -13.40
C LEU A 279 -5.41 -18.98 -12.19
N ALA A 280 -6.39 -18.08 -12.33
CA ALA A 280 -7.28 -17.70 -11.27
C ALA A 280 -8.52 -16.96 -11.80
N VAL A 281 -9.60 -17.01 -11.03
CA VAL A 281 -10.74 -16.10 -11.14
C VAL A 281 -10.53 -14.94 -10.18
N PHE A 282 -10.65 -13.72 -10.69
CA PHE A 282 -10.73 -12.48 -9.92
C PHE A 282 -12.16 -11.95 -9.99
N THR A 283 -12.75 -11.67 -8.83
CA THR A 283 -14.11 -11.12 -8.74
C THR A 283 -14.24 -10.18 -7.55
N GLU A 284 -15.21 -9.27 -7.60
CA GLU A 284 -15.66 -8.50 -6.43
C GLU A 284 -16.86 -9.19 -5.77
N PHE A 285 -16.98 -9.02 -4.45
CA PHE A 285 -18.18 -9.42 -3.72
C PHE A 285 -18.48 -8.43 -2.57
N PRO A 286 -19.61 -7.73 -2.61
CA PRO A 286 -20.45 -7.48 -3.79
C PRO A 286 -19.72 -6.57 -4.81
N GLY A 287 -20.11 -6.63 -6.09
CA GLY A 287 -19.51 -5.82 -7.15
C GLY A 287 -19.96 -4.36 -7.15
N ASN A 288 -19.04 -3.41 -7.33
CA ASN A 288 -19.37 -1.98 -7.43
C ASN A 288 -19.79 -1.58 -8.87
N PRO A 289 -20.79 -0.71 -9.11
CA PRO A 289 -21.70 -0.05 -8.15
C PRO A 289 -23.05 -0.74 -7.97
N LEU A 290 -23.37 -1.75 -8.79
CA LEU A 290 -24.68 -2.39 -8.80
C LEU A 290 -24.89 -3.40 -7.67
N LEU A 291 -23.84 -3.65 -6.88
CA LEU A 291 -23.79 -4.60 -5.79
C LEU A 291 -24.14 -6.02 -6.23
N LYS A 292 -23.88 -6.38 -7.49
CA LYS A 292 -24.13 -7.74 -7.95
C LYS A 292 -23.14 -8.70 -7.29
N SER A 293 -23.66 -9.78 -6.72
CA SER A 293 -22.87 -10.79 -6.03
C SER A 293 -22.78 -12.07 -6.85
N PRO A 294 -21.58 -12.49 -7.30
CA PRO A 294 -21.40 -13.77 -7.99
C PRO A 294 -21.66 -14.95 -7.05
N ASP A 295 -22.04 -16.10 -7.61
CA ASP A 295 -22.17 -17.35 -6.85
C ASP A 295 -20.78 -17.91 -6.51
N LEU A 296 -20.22 -17.43 -5.39
CA LEU A 296 -18.90 -17.85 -4.91
C LEU A 296 -18.83 -19.35 -4.59
N LYS A 297 -19.95 -20.01 -4.25
CA LYS A 297 -19.98 -21.45 -3.98
C LYS A 297 -19.77 -22.24 -5.27
N ARG A 298 -20.46 -21.85 -6.35
CA ARG A 298 -20.24 -22.45 -7.67
C ARG A 298 -18.83 -22.18 -8.19
N ILE A 299 -18.35 -20.93 -8.08
CA ILE A 299 -16.97 -20.58 -8.49
C ILE A 299 -15.94 -21.41 -7.72
N ARG A 300 -16.08 -21.54 -6.39
CA ARG A 300 -15.18 -22.37 -5.56
C ARG A 300 -15.23 -23.84 -5.98
N SER A 301 -16.42 -24.39 -6.22
CA SER A 301 -16.59 -25.77 -6.66
C SER A 301 -15.88 -26.06 -8.00
N LEU A 302 -16.01 -25.14 -8.97
CA LEU A 302 -15.28 -25.22 -10.24
C LEU A 302 -13.77 -25.09 -10.02
N SER A 303 -13.35 -24.17 -9.16
CA SER A 303 -11.96 -23.95 -8.82
C SER A 303 -11.29 -25.21 -8.26
N ASP A 304 -12.01 -25.92 -7.38
CA ASP A 304 -11.55 -27.19 -6.81
C ASP A 304 -11.50 -28.32 -7.84
N LYS A 305 -12.47 -28.38 -8.76
CA LYS A 305 -12.58 -29.40 -9.81
C LYS A 305 -11.52 -29.22 -10.92
N TYR A 306 -11.26 -28.00 -11.35
CA TYR A 306 -10.42 -27.70 -12.53
C TYR A 306 -9.09 -27.02 -12.21
N ASP A 307 -8.75 -26.89 -10.92
CA ASP A 307 -7.44 -26.42 -10.45
C ASP A 307 -7.09 -25.00 -10.94
N PHE A 308 -7.92 -24.02 -10.58
CA PHE A 308 -7.56 -22.59 -10.64
C PHE A 308 -7.61 -21.97 -9.24
N ALA A 309 -7.14 -20.74 -9.05
CA ALA A 309 -7.26 -20.03 -7.77
C ALA A 309 -8.43 -19.05 -7.77
N VAL A 310 -8.94 -18.68 -6.60
CA VAL A 310 -9.99 -17.66 -6.47
C VAL A 310 -9.44 -16.47 -5.69
N VAL A 311 -9.52 -15.28 -6.30
CA VAL A 311 -9.21 -13.99 -5.68
C VAL A 311 -10.50 -13.19 -5.56
N VAL A 312 -10.88 -12.86 -4.33
CA VAL A 312 -12.09 -12.05 -4.07
C VAL A 312 -11.68 -10.69 -3.54
N ASP A 313 -12.12 -9.63 -4.21
CA ASP A 313 -12.07 -8.28 -3.67
C ASP A 313 -13.32 -8.04 -2.79
N GLU A 314 -13.09 -7.93 -1.49
CA GLU A 314 -14.14 -7.71 -0.47
C GLU A 314 -14.31 -6.22 -0.10
N THR A 315 -13.75 -5.28 -0.87
CA THR A 315 -13.70 -3.85 -0.50
C THR A 315 -15.06 -3.28 -0.11
N VAL A 316 -16.12 -3.60 -0.86
CA VAL A 316 -17.46 -3.03 -0.63
C VAL A 316 -18.12 -3.68 0.58
N GLY A 317 -18.10 -5.01 0.64
CA GLY A 317 -18.80 -5.75 1.69
C GLY A 317 -18.05 -5.71 3.02
N ASN A 318 -16.72 -5.49 2.99
CA ASN A 318 -15.80 -5.47 4.13
C ASN A 318 -15.82 -6.75 5.01
N PHE A 319 -14.76 -6.99 5.77
CA PHE A 319 -14.62 -8.23 6.52
C PHE A 319 -15.46 -8.32 7.81
N LEU A 320 -16.18 -7.27 8.19
CA LEU A 320 -17.11 -7.29 9.32
C LEU A 320 -18.52 -7.72 8.89
N ASN A 321 -18.97 -7.31 7.70
CA ASN A 321 -20.31 -7.67 7.24
C ASN A 321 -20.35 -8.95 6.41
N ILE A 322 -19.25 -9.29 5.71
CA ILE A 322 -19.18 -10.52 4.90
C ILE A 322 -17.94 -11.35 5.23
N ASN A 323 -18.07 -12.67 5.07
CA ASN A 323 -16.95 -13.60 5.15
C ASN A 323 -16.82 -14.40 3.86
N VAL A 324 -15.97 -13.91 2.95
CA VAL A 324 -15.68 -14.54 1.65
C VAL A 324 -14.48 -15.47 1.68
N LEU A 325 -13.68 -15.44 2.75
CA LEU A 325 -12.46 -16.25 2.88
C LEU A 325 -12.69 -17.75 2.66
N PRO A 326 -13.79 -18.38 3.11
CA PRO A 326 -14.07 -19.79 2.82
C PRO A 326 -14.16 -20.15 1.32
N TYR A 327 -14.38 -19.18 0.44
CA TYR A 327 -14.53 -19.37 -1.00
C TYR A 327 -13.34 -18.85 -1.80
N ALA A 328 -12.33 -18.28 -1.14
CA ALA A 328 -11.19 -17.61 -1.77
C ALA A 328 -9.87 -18.24 -1.36
N ASP A 329 -8.88 -18.19 -2.25
CA ASP A 329 -7.47 -18.48 -1.93
C ASP A 329 -6.75 -17.22 -1.45
N ILE A 330 -7.11 -16.06 -2.03
CA ILE A 330 -6.65 -14.73 -1.62
C ILE A 330 -7.84 -13.81 -1.53
N VAL A 331 -7.95 -13.04 -0.44
CA VAL A 331 -8.92 -11.96 -0.31
C VAL A 331 -8.19 -10.63 -0.34
N VAL A 332 -8.58 -9.74 -1.25
CA VAL A 332 -8.00 -8.40 -1.36
C VAL A 332 -8.99 -7.34 -0.90
N SER A 333 -8.46 -6.22 -0.39
CA SER A 333 -9.30 -5.10 0.05
C SER A 333 -8.61 -3.77 -0.16
N SER A 334 -9.37 -2.75 -0.55
CA SER A 334 -8.92 -1.36 -0.57
C SER A 334 -9.12 -0.73 0.81
N LEU A 335 -8.04 -0.61 1.56
CA LEU A 335 -8.05 -0.01 2.90
C LEU A 335 -8.25 1.52 2.85
N THR A 336 -8.10 2.12 1.67
CA THR A 336 -8.38 3.54 1.40
C THR A 336 -9.84 3.93 1.69
N LYS A 337 -10.77 2.98 1.60
CA LYS A 337 -12.21 3.22 1.66
C LYS A 337 -12.70 3.27 3.10
N ILE A 338 -13.70 2.45 3.42
CA ILE A 338 -14.40 2.43 4.71
C ILE A 338 -13.50 2.01 5.88
N PHE A 339 -12.44 1.25 5.61
CA PHE A 339 -11.44 0.86 6.61
C PHE A 339 -10.69 2.07 7.17
N SER A 340 -10.17 2.94 6.30
CA SER A 340 -9.60 4.22 6.70
C SER A 340 -10.69 5.19 7.16
N GLY A 341 -11.77 5.36 6.41
CA GLY A 341 -12.90 6.24 6.78
C GLY A 341 -12.65 7.75 6.61
N ASP A 342 -11.42 8.22 6.77
CA ASP A 342 -11.10 9.67 6.79
C ASP A 342 -10.70 10.26 5.42
N SER A 343 -10.69 9.45 4.36
CA SER A 343 -10.35 9.88 2.99
C SER A 343 -8.98 10.60 2.85
N ASN A 344 -8.06 10.40 3.79
CA ASN A 344 -6.78 11.11 3.85
C ASN A 344 -5.56 10.19 3.62
N VAL A 345 -5.76 8.88 3.47
CA VAL A 345 -4.68 7.90 3.31
C VAL A 345 -5.14 6.76 2.41
N MET A 346 -4.20 6.27 1.60
CA MET A 346 -4.41 5.09 0.77
C MET A 346 -3.76 3.87 1.39
N GLY A 347 -4.36 2.72 1.15
CA GLY A 347 -3.80 1.43 1.53
C GLY A 347 -4.55 0.30 0.84
N GLY A 348 -3.95 -0.88 0.87
CA GLY A 348 -4.60 -2.11 0.46
C GLY A 348 -4.09 -3.28 1.28
N SER A 349 -4.82 -4.38 1.25
CA SER A 349 -4.40 -5.64 1.85
C SER A 349 -4.65 -6.82 0.92
N ALA A 350 -3.82 -7.85 1.08
CA ALA A 350 -4.13 -9.21 0.64
C ALA A 350 -4.07 -10.15 1.85
N VAL A 351 -5.06 -11.00 2.00
CA VAL A 351 -5.18 -12.03 3.04
C VAL A 351 -5.11 -13.39 2.37
N LEU A 352 -4.12 -14.20 2.75
CA LEU A 352 -4.02 -15.58 2.28
C LEU A 352 -4.94 -16.47 3.12
N ASN A 353 -5.72 -17.33 2.46
CA ASN A 353 -6.56 -18.29 3.18
C ASN A 353 -5.70 -19.46 3.71
N PRO A 354 -5.56 -19.64 5.04
CA PRO A 354 -4.78 -20.75 5.61
C PRO A 354 -5.35 -22.14 5.29
N HIS A 355 -6.63 -22.21 4.90
CA HIS A 355 -7.31 -23.45 4.49
C HIS A 355 -7.36 -23.62 2.97
N GLY A 356 -6.82 -22.66 2.21
CA GLY A 356 -6.83 -22.70 0.74
C GLY A 356 -5.85 -23.73 0.19
N ARG A 357 -6.21 -24.36 -0.94
CA ARG A 357 -5.38 -25.40 -1.59
C ARG A 357 -3.96 -24.91 -1.88
N TYR A 358 -3.81 -23.63 -2.26
CA TYR A 358 -2.53 -23.06 -2.66
C TYR A 358 -1.76 -22.38 -1.52
N TYR A 359 -2.27 -22.43 -0.28
CA TYR A 359 -1.75 -21.64 0.83
C TYR A 359 -0.23 -21.76 1.01
N SER A 360 0.32 -22.98 1.09
CA SER A 360 1.76 -23.17 1.27
C SER A 360 2.58 -22.53 0.15
N SER A 361 2.22 -22.81 -1.11
CA SER A 361 2.92 -22.27 -2.29
C SER A 361 2.85 -20.75 -2.39
N LEU A 362 1.70 -20.17 -2.01
CA LEU A 362 1.52 -18.73 -1.97
C LEU A 362 2.31 -18.13 -0.81
N LYS A 363 2.26 -18.73 0.38
CA LYS A 363 3.02 -18.26 1.54
C LYS A 363 4.52 -18.23 1.28
N ASP A 364 5.07 -19.29 0.67
CA ASP A 364 6.49 -19.35 0.28
C ASP A 364 6.83 -18.30 -0.78
N THR A 365 5.94 -18.08 -1.74
CA THR A 365 6.12 -17.08 -2.79
C THR A 365 6.08 -15.66 -2.24
N PHE A 366 5.11 -15.35 -1.38
CA PHE A 366 5.05 -14.07 -0.68
C PHE A 366 6.27 -13.89 0.23
N ALA A 367 6.71 -14.91 0.97
CA ALA A 367 7.90 -14.82 1.81
C ALA A 367 9.18 -14.48 1.02
N ARG A 368 9.28 -14.96 -0.22
CA ARG A 368 10.41 -14.70 -1.12
C ARG A 368 10.32 -13.36 -1.85
N ASP A 369 9.12 -13.01 -2.34
CA ASP A 369 8.96 -11.97 -3.37
C ASP A 369 8.22 -10.72 -2.89
N TYR A 370 7.57 -10.73 -1.72
CA TYR A 370 6.86 -9.56 -1.19
C TYR A 370 7.82 -8.44 -0.80
N GLU A 371 7.50 -7.21 -1.20
CA GLU A 371 8.16 -5.99 -0.73
C GLU A 371 7.15 -5.12 0.02
N ASP A 372 7.43 -4.82 1.30
CA ASP A 372 6.62 -3.88 2.07
C ASP A 372 6.89 -2.44 1.59
N ASN A 373 6.08 -2.03 0.62
CA ASN A 373 6.16 -0.70 0.01
C ASN A 373 5.20 0.31 0.67
N LEU A 374 4.40 -0.09 1.68
CA LEU A 374 3.50 0.82 2.38
C LEU A 374 4.33 1.84 3.17
N TRP A 375 4.15 3.13 2.86
CA TRP A 375 4.92 4.20 3.46
C TRP A 375 4.65 4.31 4.98
N ALA A 376 5.69 4.65 5.74
CA ALA A 376 5.65 4.68 7.20
C ALA A 376 4.54 5.59 7.75
N GLU A 377 4.46 6.83 7.25
CA GLU A 377 3.43 7.79 7.67
C GLU A 377 2.04 7.33 7.24
N ASP A 378 1.90 6.79 6.03
CA ASP A 378 0.61 6.25 5.57
C ASP A 378 0.16 5.07 6.46
N ALA A 379 1.07 4.20 6.88
CA ALA A 379 0.75 3.12 7.81
C ALA A 379 0.25 3.63 9.16
N ILE A 380 0.82 4.72 9.68
CA ILE A 380 0.39 5.33 10.94
C ILE A 380 -0.99 5.97 10.80
N PHE A 381 -1.24 6.75 9.74
CA PHE A 381 -2.57 7.31 9.49
C PHE A 381 -3.59 6.19 9.31
N LEU A 382 -3.25 5.15 8.56
CA LEU A 382 -4.13 4.01 8.34
C LEU A 382 -4.46 3.27 9.64
N GLU A 383 -3.48 3.10 10.53
CA GLU A 383 -3.72 2.57 11.87
C GLU A 383 -4.63 3.49 12.68
N ARG A 384 -4.33 4.78 12.76
CA ARG A 384 -5.12 5.73 13.54
C ARG A 384 -6.58 5.76 13.08
N ASN A 385 -6.80 5.89 11.78
CA ASN A 385 -8.16 6.03 11.25
C ASN A 385 -8.94 4.70 11.26
N SER A 386 -8.29 3.54 11.42
CA SER A 386 -9.01 2.25 11.49
C SER A 386 -9.37 1.82 12.92
N ARG A 387 -9.18 2.69 13.92
CA ARG A 387 -9.47 2.37 15.33
C ARG A 387 -10.97 2.22 15.60
N ASP A 388 -11.77 3.12 15.07
CA ASP A 388 -13.24 3.14 15.15
C ASP A 388 -13.89 2.39 13.98
N PHE A 389 -13.15 1.52 13.28
CA PHE A 389 -13.68 0.81 12.12
C PHE A 389 -14.94 -0.01 12.46
N VAL A 390 -14.98 -0.68 13.62
CA VAL A 390 -16.12 -1.50 14.04
C VAL A 390 -17.37 -0.65 14.27
N SER A 391 -17.27 0.34 15.17
CA SER A 391 -18.39 1.23 15.50
C SER A 391 -18.85 2.06 14.29
N ARG A 392 -17.92 2.43 13.39
CA ARG A 392 -18.25 3.09 12.12
C ARG A 392 -19.07 2.20 11.21
N ILE A 393 -18.71 0.92 11.05
CA ILE A 393 -19.49 -0.02 10.24
C ILE A 393 -20.90 -0.18 10.81
N GLU A 394 -21.04 -0.38 12.12
CA GLU A 394 -22.36 -0.47 12.78
C GLU A 394 -23.23 0.76 12.47
N LYS A 395 -22.65 1.97 12.54
CA LYS A 395 -23.39 3.20 12.25
C LYS A 395 -23.76 3.33 10.77
N ILE A 396 -22.84 3.01 9.86
CA ILE A 396 -23.07 3.04 8.41
C ILE A 396 -24.17 2.06 8.03
N ASN A 397 -24.14 0.86 8.62
CA ASN A 397 -25.12 -0.20 8.43
C ASN A 397 -26.53 0.27 8.83
N SER A 398 -26.72 0.71 10.08
CA SER A 398 -28.01 1.23 10.56
C SER A 398 -28.52 2.42 9.75
N THR A 399 -27.65 3.38 9.43
CA THR A 399 -28.04 4.57 8.66
C THR A 399 -28.44 4.21 7.22
N THR A 400 -27.75 3.24 6.62
CA THR A 400 -28.04 2.75 5.29
C THR A 400 -29.41 2.07 5.23
N GLU A 401 -29.75 1.25 6.22
CA GLU A 401 -31.06 0.60 6.29
C GLU A 401 -32.19 1.63 6.36
N GLU A 402 -32.07 2.63 7.26
CA GLU A 402 -33.04 3.72 7.40
C GLU A 402 -33.23 4.50 6.09
N ILE A 403 -32.13 4.94 5.46
CA ILE A 403 -32.19 5.68 4.19
C ILE A 403 -32.81 4.82 3.08
N THR A 404 -32.46 3.53 3.03
CA THR A 404 -32.99 2.60 2.05
C THR A 404 -34.50 2.43 2.20
N GLU A 405 -35.00 2.32 3.43
CA GLU A 405 -36.43 2.24 3.73
C GLU A 405 -37.15 3.54 3.33
N MET A 406 -36.58 4.69 3.67
CA MET A 406 -37.11 6.00 3.26
C MET A 406 -37.21 6.14 1.73
N LEU A 407 -36.18 5.71 0.99
CA LEU A 407 -36.15 5.79 -0.47
C LEU A 407 -37.16 4.84 -1.12
N LYS A 408 -37.31 3.61 -0.60
CA LYS A 408 -38.34 2.64 -1.03
C LYS A 408 -39.76 3.16 -0.82
N GLY A 409 -40.00 3.84 0.31
CA GLY A 409 -41.30 4.44 0.63
C GLY A 409 -41.60 5.75 -0.11
N SER A 410 -40.63 6.33 -0.83
CA SER A 410 -40.80 7.61 -1.51
C SER A 410 -41.66 7.48 -2.78
N SER A 411 -42.55 8.44 -2.99
CA SER A 411 -43.39 8.53 -4.19
C SER A 411 -42.62 8.93 -5.46
N LEU A 412 -41.32 9.23 -5.34
CA LEU A 412 -40.44 9.63 -6.44
C LEU A 412 -40.01 8.46 -7.36
N GLY A 413 -40.54 7.25 -7.15
CA GLY A 413 -40.37 6.12 -8.07
C GLY A 413 -38.95 5.55 -8.15
N MET A 414 -38.05 5.91 -7.22
CA MET A 414 -36.65 5.49 -7.21
C MET A 414 -36.44 4.15 -6.49
N CYS A 415 -37.11 3.06 -6.85
CA CYS A 415 -36.66 1.74 -6.36
C CYS A 415 -37.20 0.54 -7.15
N SER A 416 -36.30 -0.31 -7.64
CA SER A 416 -36.62 -1.74 -7.77
C SER A 416 -35.45 -2.74 -7.71
N SER A 417 -34.16 -2.37 -7.74
CA SER A 417 -33.12 -3.43 -7.86
C SER A 417 -31.78 -3.30 -7.11
N ILE A 418 -31.35 -2.12 -6.64
CA ILE A 418 -29.98 -1.96 -6.08
C ILE A 418 -29.92 -2.13 -4.55
N PHE A 419 -31.02 -1.82 -3.86
CA PHE A 419 -31.05 -1.72 -2.40
C PHE A 419 -30.96 -3.02 -1.58
N PRO A 420 -31.41 -4.21 -2.05
CA PRO A 420 -31.35 -5.42 -1.24
C PRO A 420 -29.92 -5.86 -0.88
N VAL A 421 -28.91 -5.48 -1.67
CA VAL A 421 -27.54 -5.96 -1.43
C VAL A 421 -26.76 -5.07 -0.45
N LEU A 422 -27.11 -3.78 -0.32
CA LEU A 422 -26.62 -2.98 0.79
C LEU A 422 -27.10 -3.56 2.11
N ILE A 423 -28.35 -4.04 2.19
CA ILE A 423 -28.90 -4.71 3.38
C ILE A 423 -28.32 -6.12 3.58
N ALA A 424 -28.00 -6.86 2.52
CA ALA A 424 -27.37 -8.20 2.65
C ALA A 424 -25.88 -8.15 3.02
N CYS A 425 -25.26 -6.97 2.89
CA CYS A 425 -23.88 -6.69 3.32
C CYS A 425 -23.88 -5.79 4.57
N VAL A 426 -24.97 -5.74 5.31
CA VAL A 426 -25.16 -5.18 6.65
C VAL A 426 -25.53 -6.34 7.55
#